data_AF-A0A3B9GJ59-F1
#
_entry.id   AF-A0A3B9GJ59-F1
#
_cell.length_a   1.000
_cell.length_b   1.000
_cell.length_c   1.000
_cell.angle_alpha   90.00
_cell.angle_beta   90.00
_cell.angle_gamma   90.00
#
_symmetry.space_group_name_H-M   'P 1'
#
loop_
_entity.id
_entity.type
_entity.pdbx_description
1 polymer ?
#
loop_
_entity_poly.entity_id
_entity_poly.type
_entity_poly.pdbx_seq_one_letter_code
_entity_poly.pdbx_strand_id
1 'polypeptide(L)'
;DAKLVGEDIVGNIAVPANAIKYDSASKSWKEVGSGVTTWTTGTGKLLPGKWHNGVEIGMDDVMYAGAFQVEWANKDGENDKYFDAPYSAQYLPALATSKGSVINKDGSITGFVDYYFPGDMDRVAANVAAVGVKAGNPGRQTVVPWDLYEVLGQLVAEGSKSGTVYSFGTSDATTTIDIVAPKIVDDIKAKYEELIAKKFVPVAIKDYTTADKAVKRYQASLDFINKYGHAFVSNGPFMLTKIDTNTNSIIVEAFREYPYKSDYWPKAFRQEITQIDNVKAPASPSRSADAVFEIAASSYVYPEVDMSPLSDKGKVEIKLQLEGGGEKVYAAKFSKAGVFTATIPAADMAALKPGMPYTVVIMSSLTTEAPSVVSVTLTLF
;
A
#
# COMPACT_ATOMS: atom_id res chain seq x y z
N ASP A 1 -10.22 -14.27 17.41
CA ASP A 1 -9.49 -15.45 16.91
C ASP A 1 -10.13 -15.99 15.65
N ALA A 2 -9.42 -15.92 14.52
CA ALA A 2 -9.86 -16.44 13.22
C ALA A 2 -10.27 -17.90 13.30
N LYS A 3 -11.48 -18.21 12.82
CA LYS A 3 -11.93 -19.59 12.64
C LYS A 3 -11.71 -20.00 11.20
N LEU A 4 -11.01 -21.12 11.01
CA LEU A 4 -10.80 -21.73 9.71
C LEU A 4 -11.73 -22.94 9.55
N VAL A 5 -12.32 -23.11 8.38
CA VAL A 5 -12.98 -24.36 7.96
C VAL A 5 -12.35 -24.78 6.64
N GLY A 6 -11.50 -25.80 6.68
CA GLY A 6 -10.60 -26.08 5.56
C GLY A 6 -9.54 -24.98 5.43
N GLU A 7 -9.37 -24.45 4.21
CA GLU A 7 -8.46 -23.32 3.93
C GLU A 7 -9.15 -21.95 4.04
N ASP A 8 -10.48 -21.91 4.23
CA ASP A 8 -11.26 -20.69 4.24
C ASP A 8 -11.42 -20.11 5.65
N ILE A 9 -11.32 -18.78 5.75
CA ILE A 9 -11.67 -18.03 6.96
C ILE A 9 -13.20 -17.92 7.04
N VAL A 10 -13.79 -18.39 8.14
CA VAL A 10 -15.25 -18.32 8.35
C VAL A 10 -15.59 -17.15 9.25
N GLY A 11 -16.24 -16.16 8.64
CA GLY A 11 -16.80 -14.98 9.29
C GLY A 11 -17.94 -15.26 10.26
N ASN A 12 -18.02 -14.46 11.32
CA ASN A 12 -19.15 -14.42 12.26
C ASN A 12 -19.78 -13.02 12.38
N ILE A 13 -19.29 -12.04 11.63
CA ILE A 13 -19.83 -10.69 11.58
C ILE A 13 -20.90 -10.66 10.51
N ALA A 14 -22.13 -10.30 10.88
CA ALA A 14 -23.21 -10.15 9.91
C ALA A 14 -22.92 -8.98 8.96
N VAL A 15 -23.02 -9.24 7.65
CA VAL A 15 -22.96 -8.17 6.64
C VAL A 15 -24.38 -7.61 6.47
N PRO A 16 -24.58 -6.28 6.55
CA PRO A 16 -25.88 -5.67 6.29
C PRO A 16 -26.42 -6.08 4.93
N ALA A 17 -27.72 -6.42 4.85
CA ALA A 17 -28.32 -6.87 3.59
C ALA A 17 -28.26 -5.81 2.49
N ASN A 18 -28.23 -4.52 2.86
CA ASN A 18 -28.11 -3.38 1.97
C ASN A 18 -26.64 -3.00 1.64
N ALA A 19 -25.65 -3.77 2.10
CA ALA A 19 -24.29 -3.63 1.57
C ALA A 19 -24.30 -3.93 0.07
N ILE A 20 -23.48 -3.24 -0.70
CA ILE A 20 -23.47 -3.34 -2.16
C ILE A 20 -22.21 -4.03 -2.69
N LYS A 21 -22.37 -4.77 -3.79
CA LYS A 21 -21.30 -5.25 -4.67
C LYS A 21 -21.63 -4.90 -6.11
N TYR A 22 -20.61 -4.58 -6.90
CA TYR A 22 -20.80 -4.43 -8.33
C TYR A 22 -20.95 -5.81 -8.98
N ASP A 23 -21.92 -5.93 -9.89
CA ASP A 23 -22.16 -7.09 -10.73
C ASP A 23 -21.86 -6.70 -12.18
N SER A 24 -20.76 -7.23 -12.72
CA SER A 24 -20.31 -6.96 -14.09
C SER A 24 -21.32 -7.45 -15.12
N ALA A 25 -21.97 -8.60 -14.93
CA ALA A 25 -22.88 -9.15 -15.94
C ALA A 25 -24.12 -8.26 -16.15
N SER A 26 -24.62 -7.63 -15.09
CA SER A 26 -25.74 -6.68 -15.16
C SER A 26 -25.33 -5.22 -15.19
N LYS A 27 -24.02 -4.93 -15.13
CA LYS A 27 -23.43 -3.58 -15.07
C LYS A 27 -24.07 -2.70 -13.99
N SER A 28 -24.25 -3.23 -12.79
CA SER A 28 -24.98 -2.54 -11.70
C SER A 28 -24.46 -2.86 -10.30
N TRP A 29 -24.65 -1.91 -9.37
CA TRP A 29 -24.45 -2.14 -7.94
C TRP A 29 -25.68 -2.82 -7.34
N LYS A 30 -25.49 -3.99 -6.74
CA LYS A 30 -26.56 -4.80 -6.15
C LYS A 30 -26.34 -4.97 -4.66
N GLU A 31 -27.45 -4.96 -3.93
CA GLU A 31 -27.49 -5.37 -2.53
C GLU A 31 -27.04 -6.85 -2.40
N VAL A 32 -26.27 -7.14 -1.36
CA VAL A 32 -25.75 -8.49 -1.10
C VAL A 32 -26.81 -9.43 -0.54
N GLY A 33 -27.88 -8.90 0.05
CA GLY A 33 -28.97 -9.67 0.63
C GLY A 33 -28.66 -10.25 2.02
N SER A 34 -29.64 -10.94 2.59
CA SER A 34 -29.55 -11.49 3.95
C SER A 34 -28.69 -12.74 4.04
N GLY A 35 -28.10 -12.99 5.21
CA GLY A 35 -27.40 -14.24 5.52
C GLY A 35 -25.92 -14.27 5.15
N VAL A 36 -25.38 -13.16 4.61
CA VAL A 36 -23.96 -13.00 4.36
C VAL A 36 -23.23 -12.67 5.67
N THR A 37 -22.10 -13.33 5.90
CA THR A 37 -21.21 -13.06 7.03
C THR A 37 -19.81 -12.76 6.53
N THR A 38 -19.02 -12.06 7.34
CA THR A 38 -17.62 -11.78 7.08
C THR A 38 -16.77 -11.95 8.33
N TRP A 39 -15.47 -12.13 8.13
CA TRP A 39 -14.49 -12.19 9.20
C TRP A 39 -14.11 -10.82 9.74
N THR A 40 -13.88 -9.86 8.85
CA THR A 40 -13.38 -8.54 9.20
C THR A 40 -14.27 -7.46 8.63
N THR A 41 -14.47 -6.39 9.40
CA THR A 41 -15.08 -5.14 8.93
C THR A 41 -14.27 -3.94 9.38
N GLY A 42 -14.38 -2.83 8.66
CA GLY A 42 -13.75 -1.57 9.01
C GLY A 42 -14.43 -0.41 8.28
N THR A 43 -14.39 0.78 8.89
CA THR A 43 -14.99 2.00 8.33
C THR A 43 -13.91 3.04 8.07
N GLY A 44 -13.87 3.55 6.84
CA GLY A 44 -12.91 4.56 6.40
C GLY A 44 -13.60 5.68 5.63
N LYS A 45 -12.89 6.79 5.40
CA LYS A 45 -13.38 7.91 4.60
C LYS A 45 -12.25 8.43 3.73
N LEU A 46 -12.58 8.88 2.52
CA LEU A 46 -11.62 9.57 1.67
C LEU A 46 -11.10 10.83 2.38
N LEU A 47 -9.78 11.01 2.33
CA LEU A 47 -9.18 12.30 2.63
C LEU A 47 -9.54 13.28 1.51
N PRO A 48 -9.97 14.52 1.84
CA PRO A 48 -10.12 15.56 0.84
C PRO A 48 -8.81 15.78 0.09
N GLY A 49 -8.87 15.91 -1.23
CA GLY A 49 -7.70 16.10 -2.06
C GLY A 49 -8.07 16.28 -3.53
N LYS A 50 -7.06 16.61 -4.33
CA LYS A 50 -7.20 16.80 -5.77
C LYS A 50 -6.23 15.90 -6.53
N TRP A 51 -6.68 15.48 -7.69
CA TRP A 51 -5.81 14.96 -8.74
C TRP A 51 -4.91 16.08 -9.27
N HIS A 52 -3.80 15.73 -9.91
CA HIS A 52 -2.83 16.67 -10.46
C HIS A 52 -3.38 17.56 -11.59
N ASN A 53 -4.53 17.22 -12.17
CA ASN A 53 -5.29 18.08 -13.08
C ASN A 53 -6.20 19.10 -12.34
N GLY A 54 -6.18 19.16 -11.01
CA GLY A 54 -6.96 20.08 -10.17
C GLY A 54 -8.38 19.62 -9.86
N VAL A 55 -8.82 18.47 -10.38
CA VAL A 55 -10.15 17.91 -10.10
C VAL A 55 -10.18 17.28 -8.71
N GLU A 56 -11.26 17.49 -7.96
CA GLU A 56 -11.46 16.89 -6.64
C GLU A 56 -11.58 15.37 -6.73
N ILE A 57 -10.93 14.68 -5.79
CA ILE A 57 -11.06 13.24 -5.59
C ILE A 57 -12.40 12.99 -4.89
N GLY A 58 -13.28 12.19 -5.51
CA GLY A 58 -14.67 12.03 -5.08
C GLY A 58 -15.13 10.59 -4.88
N MET A 59 -16.40 10.44 -4.50
CA MET A 59 -17.05 9.13 -4.40
C MET A 59 -17.19 8.47 -5.78
N ASP A 60 -17.29 9.25 -6.86
CA ASP A 60 -17.22 8.75 -8.23
C ASP A 60 -15.90 8.00 -8.50
N ASP A 61 -14.76 8.50 -8.01
CA ASP A 61 -13.47 7.79 -8.13
C ASP A 61 -13.47 6.43 -7.40
N VAL A 62 -14.05 6.37 -6.19
CA VAL A 62 -14.10 5.13 -5.38
C VAL A 62 -15.03 4.11 -6.01
N MET A 63 -16.24 4.54 -6.36
CA MET A 63 -17.22 3.67 -6.98
C MET A 63 -16.71 3.17 -8.32
N TYR A 64 -16.15 4.04 -9.15
CA TYR A 64 -15.55 3.60 -10.41
C TYR A 64 -14.44 2.57 -10.19
N ALA A 65 -13.52 2.83 -9.24
CA ALA A 65 -12.40 1.92 -8.98
C ALA A 65 -12.86 0.51 -8.59
N GLY A 66 -13.87 0.41 -7.71
CA GLY A 66 -14.43 -0.88 -7.31
C GLY A 66 -15.14 -1.60 -8.47
N ALA A 67 -15.89 -0.88 -9.29
CA ALA A 67 -16.58 -1.45 -10.44
C ALA A 67 -15.60 -1.93 -11.52
N PHE A 68 -14.59 -1.11 -11.86
CA PHE A 68 -13.60 -1.43 -12.89
C PHE A 68 -12.84 -2.71 -12.56
N GLN A 69 -12.46 -2.92 -11.30
CA GLN A 69 -11.78 -4.16 -10.89
C GLN A 69 -12.64 -5.39 -11.17
N VAL A 70 -13.93 -5.33 -10.82
CA VAL A 70 -14.87 -6.43 -11.04
C VAL A 70 -15.14 -6.63 -12.54
N GLU A 71 -15.38 -5.54 -13.27
CA GLU A 71 -15.61 -5.52 -14.71
C GLU A 71 -14.48 -6.23 -15.46
N TRP A 72 -13.23 -5.78 -15.28
CA TRP A 72 -12.08 -6.29 -16.03
C TRP A 72 -11.53 -7.64 -15.55
N ALA A 73 -11.92 -8.09 -14.36
CA ALA A 73 -11.50 -9.38 -13.81
C ALA A 73 -12.47 -10.53 -14.10
N ASN A 74 -13.74 -10.26 -14.41
CA ASN A 74 -14.75 -11.30 -14.67
C ASN A 74 -15.03 -11.41 -16.17
N LYS A 75 -15.22 -12.64 -16.66
CA LYS A 75 -15.61 -12.89 -18.04
C LYS A 75 -17.11 -13.17 -18.07
N ASP A 76 -17.91 -12.19 -18.47
CA ASP A 76 -19.38 -12.27 -18.45
C ASP A 76 -19.96 -13.00 -19.68
N GLY A 77 -19.13 -13.31 -20.68
CA GLY A 77 -19.52 -14.03 -21.88
C GLY A 77 -18.36 -14.29 -22.85
N GLU A 78 -18.62 -15.01 -23.95
CA GLU A 78 -17.58 -15.34 -24.93
C GLU A 78 -17.04 -14.11 -25.67
N ASN A 79 -17.90 -13.13 -25.93
CA ASN A 79 -17.58 -11.90 -26.66
C ASN A 79 -17.39 -10.69 -25.72
N ASP A 80 -17.04 -10.94 -24.47
CA ASP A 80 -16.84 -9.88 -23.48
C ASP A 80 -15.58 -9.07 -23.81
N LYS A 81 -15.79 -7.82 -24.23
CA LYS A 81 -14.72 -6.88 -24.57
C LYS A 81 -14.11 -6.19 -23.35
N TYR A 82 -14.74 -6.34 -22.19
CA TYR A 82 -14.37 -5.69 -20.94
C TYR A 82 -13.75 -6.70 -19.98
N PHE A 83 -13.10 -7.74 -20.51
CA PHE A 83 -12.33 -8.73 -19.76
C PHE A 83 -10.87 -8.74 -20.23
N ASP A 84 -9.92 -8.71 -19.29
CA ASP A 84 -8.49 -8.86 -19.57
C ASP A 84 -7.91 -9.98 -18.69
N ALA A 85 -7.41 -11.05 -19.31
CA ALA A 85 -6.96 -12.24 -18.58
C ALA A 85 -5.77 -11.98 -17.63
N PRO A 86 -4.72 -11.23 -18.04
CA PRO A 86 -3.67 -10.79 -17.11
C PRO A 86 -4.21 -10.00 -15.91
N TYR A 87 -5.12 -9.06 -16.15
CA TYR A 87 -5.78 -8.29 -15.10
C TYR A 87 -6.58 -9.20 -14.15
N SER A 88 -7.40 -10.10 -14.70
CA SER A 88 -8.17 -11.08 -13.93
C SER A 88 -7.28 -11.92 -13.01
N ALA A 89 -6.18 -12.47 -13.52
CA ALA A 89 -5.25 -13.28 -12.72
C ALA A 89 -4.66 -12.51 -11.52
N GLN A 90 -4.50 -11.19 -11.64
CA GLN A 90 -3.99 -10.33 -10.58
C GLN A 90 -5.06 -9.97 -9.53
N TYR A 91 -6.29 -9.64 -9.95
CA TYR A 91 -7.29 -9.04 -9.06
C TYR A 91 -8.35 -10.03 -8.56
N LEU A 92 -8.65 -11.09 -9.30
CA LEU A 92 -9.71 -12.04 -8.95
C LEU A 92 -9.54 -12.69 -7.55
N PRO A 93 -8.33 -13.09 -7.09
CA PRO A 93 -8.15 -13.63 -5.75
C PRO A 93 -8.54 -12.64 -4.64
N ALA A 94 -8.20 -11.36 -4.80
CA ALA A 94 -8.56 -10.33 -3.83
C ALA A 94 -10.07 -10.05 -3.85
N LEU A 95 -10.68 -9.98 -5.04
CA LEU A 95 -12.12 -9.75 -5.20
C LEU A 95 -12.98 -10.87 -4.58
N ALA A 96 -12.50 -12.11 -4.60
CA ALA A 96 -13.18 -13.26 -3.99
C ALA A 96 -13.36 -13.11 -2.47
N THR A 97 -12.45 -12.40 -1.80
CA THR A 97 -12.52 -12.16 -0.34
C THR A 97 -13.53 -11.06 0.03
N SER A 98 -13.91 -10.18 -0.90
CA SER A 98 -14.82 -9.07 -0.63
C SER A 98 -16.27 -9.53 -0.47
N LYS A 99 -16.92 -9.11 0.62
CA LYS A 99 -18.34 -9.35 0.91
C LYS A 99 -19.22 -8.13 0.65
N GLY A 100 -18.64 -7.06 0.11
CA GLY A 100 -19.35 -5.81 -0.22
C GLY A 100 -19.06 -4.69 0.76
N SER A 101 -19.75 -3.57 0.55
CA SER A 101 -19.54 -2.34 1.33
C SER A 101 -20.84 -1.59 1.56
N VAL A 102 -20.91 -0.83 2.67
CA VAL A 102 -21.99 0.14 2.91
C VAL A 102 -21.43 1.54 2.74
N ILE A 103 -22.12 2.38 1.96
CA ILE A 103 -21.86 3.82 1.90
C ILE A 103 -22.73 4.48 2.98
N ASN A 104 -22.09 5.06 3.99
CA ASN A 104 -22.77 5.68 5.12
C ASN A 104 -23.22 7.11 4.77
N LYS A 105 -24.21 7.63 5.50
CA LYS A 105 -24.78 8.98 5.27
C LYS A 105 -23.77 10.12 5.38
N ASP A 106 -22.69 9.93 6.14
CA ASP A 106 -21.62 10.91 6.34
C ASP A 106 -20.52 10.83 5.25
N GLY A 107 -20.69 9.96 4.26
CA GLY A 107 -19.73 9.71 3.18
C GLY A 107 -18.57 8.78 3.55
N SER A 108 -18.58 8.17 4.74
CA SER A 108 -17.67 7.06 5.04
C SER A 108 -18.15 5.77 4.38
N ILE A 109 -17.24 4.82 4.20
CA ILE A 109 -17.51 3.50 3.63
C ILE A 109 -17.12 2.45 4.66
N THR A 110 -18.04 1.53 4.93
CA THR A 110 -17.77 0.33 5.73
C THR A 110 -17.56 -0.85 4.80
N GLY A 111 -16.35 -1.41 4.79
CA GLY A 111 -16.00 -2.61 4.02
C GLY A 111 -16.16 -3.90 4.82
N PHE A 112 -16.43 -5.00 4.13
CA PHE A 112 -16.59 -6.34 4.69
C PHE A 112 -15.73 -7.31 3.88
N VAL A 113 -14.73 -7.94 4.50
CA VAL A 113 -13.73 -8.77 3.78
C VAL A 113 -13.32 -9.99 4.61
N ASP A 114 -13.23 -11.15 3.95
CA ASP A 114 -12.67 -12.38 4.51
C ASP A 114 -11.16 -12.45 4.30
N TYR A 115 -10.45 -11.48 4.86
CA TYR A 115 -8.99 -11.42 4.81
C TYR A 115 -8.42 -10.87 6.13
N TYR A 116 -7.24 -11.35 6.49
CA TYR A 116 -6.61 -11.10 7.79
C TYR A 116 -5.09 -11.17 7.69
N PHE A 117 -4.39 -10.26 8.38
CA PHE A 117 -2.96 -10.33 8.65
C PHE A 117 -2.73 -10.84 10.08
N PRO A 118 -2.22 -12.08 10.23
CA PRO A 118 -1.86 -12.63 11.53
C PRO A 118 -1.03 -11.70 12.41
N GLY A 119 -1.56 -11.38 13.60
CA GLY A 119 -0.83 -10.61 14.62
C GLY A 119 -0.78 -9.09 14.40
N ASP A 120 -1.45 -8.55 13.38
CA ASP A 120 -1.44 -7.12 13.07
C ASP A 120 -2.86 -6.61 12.75
N MET A 121 -3.62 -6.32 13.81
CA MET A 121 -5.01 -5.86 13.68
C MET A 121 -5.13 -4.48 13.03
N ASP A 122 -4.12 -3.62 13.17
CA ASP A 122 -4.13 -2.30 12.55
C ASP A 122 -3.95 -2.42 11.04
N ARG A 123 -3.07 -3.31 10.58
CA ARG A 123 -2.94 -3.63 9.15
C ARG A 123 -4.19 -4.31 8.62
N VAL A 124 -4.82 -5.18 9.39
CA VAL A 124 -6.13 -5.75 9.04
C VAL A 124 -7.15 -4.63 8.82
N ALA A 125 -7.31 -3.74 9.80
CA ALA A 125 -8.25 -2.61 9.73
C ALA A 125 -7.93 -1.68 8.55
N ALA A 126 -6.65 -1.36 8.33
CA ALA A 126 -6.20 -0.50 7.24
C ALA A 126 -6.47 -1.08 5.84
N ASN A 127 -6.58 -2.41 5.71
CA ASN A 127 -6.90 -3.07 4.44
C ASN A 127 -8.41 -3.31 4.24
N VAL A 128 -9.18 -3.47 5.31
CA VAL A 128 -10.64 -3.69 5.21
C VAL A 128 -11.43 -2.39 5.12
N ALA A 129 -10.99 -1.35 5.83
CA ALA A 129 -11.50 0.01 5.69
C ALA A 129 -10.81 0.78 4.54
N ALA A 130 -9.97 0.13 3.74
CA ALA A 130 -9.21 0.77 2.67
C ALA A 130 -10.17 1.36 1.63
N VAL A 131 -10.45 2.65 1.75
CA VAL A 131 -11.14 3.41 0.71
C VAL A 131 -10.11 3.79 -0.34
N GLY A 132 -10.19 3.14 -1.50
CA GLY A 132 -9.25 3.30 -2.59
C GLY A 132 -9.90 3.90 -3.84
N VAL A 133 -9.14 4.74 -4.53
CA VAL A 133 -9.47 5.25 -5.88
C VAL A 133 -8.67 4.53 -6.96
N LYS A 134 -7.93 3.49 -6.57
CA LYS A 134 -7.08 2.73 -7.47
C LYS A 134 -7.91 1.64 -8.15
N ALA A 135 -8.29 1.89 -9.39
CA ALA A 135 -9.03 0.95 -10.21
C ALA A 135 -8.15 -0.19 -10.75
N GLY A 136 -6.82 -0.08 -10.71
CA GLY A 136 -5.94 -1.10 -11.26
C GLY A 136 -4.50 -0.64 -11.41
N ASN A 137 -3.67 -1.49 -12.04
CA ASN A 137 -2.32 -1.15 -12.47
C ASN A 137 -2.29 -1.10 -14.01
N PRO A 138 -2.70 0.00 -14.64
CA PRO A 138 -2.74 0.09 -16.08
C PRO A 138 -1.30 0.14 -16.62
N GLY A 139 -0.75 -1.05 -16.89
CA GLY A 139 0.60 -1.26 -17.42
C GLY A 139 1.77 -1.01 -16.47
N ARG A 140 1.54 -0.42 -15.27
CA ARG A 140 2.50 -0.26 -14.15
C ARG A 140 1.75 0.15 -12.87
N GLN A 141 2.45 0.24 -11.73
CA GLN A 141 1.87 0.73 -10.47
C GLN A 141 1.53 2.22 -10.57
N THR A 142 0.35 2.54 -11.07
CA THR A 142 -0.15 3.92 -11.19
C THR A 142 -1.51 4.06 -10.51
N VAL A 143 -1.74 5.21 -9.90
CA VAL A 143 -3.04 5.63 -9.35
C VAL A 143 -3.42 6.90 -10.09
N VAL A 144 -4.48 6.81 -10.88
CA VAL A 144 -4.95 7.86 -11.79
C VAL A 144 -6.45 8.06 -11.59
N PRO A 145 -7.05 9.19 -12.02
CA PRO A 145 -8.48 9.40 -11.83
C PRO A 145 -9.32 8.41 -12.63
N TRP A 146 -10.59 8.24 -12.23
CA TRP A 146 -11.50 7.33 -12.92
C TRP A 146 -11.63 7.60 -14.41
N ASP A 147 -11.56 8.87 -14.83
CA ASP A 147 -11.71 9.26 -16.22
C ASP A 147 -10.59 8.73 -17.12
N LEU A 148 -9.35 8.64 -16.59
CA LEU A 148 -8.26 8.03 -17.32
C LEU A 148 -8.38 6.52 -17.36
N TYR A 149 -8.79 5.89 -16.25
CA TYR A 149 -9.07 4.45 -16.28
C TYR A 149 -10.15 4.10 -17.31
N GLU A 150 -11.20 4.92 -17.44
CA GLU A 150 -12.23 4.75 -18.46
C GLU A 150 -11.66 4.88 -19.87
N VAL A 151 -10.89 5.94 -20.15
CA VAL A 151 -10.25 6.10 -21.46
C VAL A 151 -9.40 4.89 -21.82
N LEU A 152 -8.61 4.38 -20.88
CA LEU A 152 -7.77 3.19 -21.10
C LEU A 152 -8.62 1.93 -21.33
N GLY A 153 -9.68 1.74 -20.55
CA GLY A 153 -10.62 0.63 -20.75
C GLY A 153 -11.28 0.70 -22.13
N GLN A 154 -11.71 1.89 -22.56
CA GLN A 154 -12.30 2.11 -23.88
C GLN A 154 -11.29 1.86 -25.01
N LEU A 155 -10.02 2.22 -24.83
CA LEU A 155 -8.96 1.90 -25.81
C LEU A 155 -8.73 0.39 -25.94
N VAL A 156 -8.82 -0.36 -24.85
CA VAL A 156 -8.69 -1.83 -24.85
C VAL A 156 -9.93 -2.48 -25.47
N ALA A 157 -11.13 -2.05 -25.07
CA ALA A 157 -12.39 -2.68 -25.48
C ALA A 157 -12.84 -2.30 -26.90
N GLU A 158 -12.70 -1.03 -27.27
CA GLU A 158 -13.21 -0.48 -28.55
C GLU A 158 -12.11 -0.24 -29.59
N GLY A 159 -10.84 -0.22 -29.17
CA GLY A 159 -9.70 0.07 -30.02
C GLY A 159 -9.27 1.54 -30.01
N SER A 160 -8.14 1.80 -30.68
CA SER A 160 -7.48 3.11 -30.71
C SER A 160 -7.51 3.74 -32.10
N LYS A 161 -7.31 5.06 -32.17
CA LYS A 161 -7.28 5.81 -33.44
C LYS A 161 -6.08 5.42 -34.30
N SER A 162 -4.95 5.08 -33.68
CA SER A 162 -3.75 4.60 -34.37
C SER A 162 -3.87 3.15 -34.89
N GLY A 163 -4.92 2.42 -34.51
CA GLY A 163 -5.05 0.98 -34.79
C GLY A 163 -4.19 0.09 -33.88
N THR A 164 -3.53 0.66 -32.87
CA THR A 164 -2.81 -0.12 -31.86
C THR A 164 -3.77 -0.88 -30.96
N VAL A 165 -3.52 -2.17 -30.77
CA VAL A 165 -4.28 -3.03 -29.85
C VAL A 165 -3.60 -3.00 -28.48
N TYR A 166 -4.29 -2.48 -27.48
CA TYR A 166 -3.78 -2.31 -26.12
C TYR A 166 -4.24 -3.42 -25.16
N SER A 167 -3.47 -3.70 -24.11
CA SER A 167 -3.85 -4.57 -22.98
C SER A 167 -3.26 -4.03 -21.66
N PHE A 168 -3.85 -4.41 -20.54
CA PHE A 168 -3.31 -4.12 -19.20
C PHE A 168 -2.11 -4.99 -18.83
N GLY A 169 -1.95 -6.14 -19.49
CA GLY A 169 -0.82 -7.05 -19.31
C GLY A 169 0.19 -7.02 -20.48
N THR A 170 1.21 -7.86 -20.35
CA THR A 170 2.18 -8.12 -21.41
C THR A 170 1.74 -9.34 -22.22
N SER A 171 1.65 -9.20 -23.54
CA SER A 171 1.48 -10.32 -24.46
C SER A 171 2.17 -10.03 -25.80
N ASP A 172 2.46 -11.07 -26.58
CA ASP A 172 3.09 -10.91 -27.90
C ASP A 172 2.15 -10.27 -28.94
N ALA A 173 0.84 -10.29 -28.69
CA ALA A 173 -0.19 -9.82 -29.62
C ALA A 173 -0.67 -8.38 -29.34
N THR A 174 -0.33 -7.82 -28.17
CA THR A 174 -0.87 -6.53 -27.70
C THR A 174 0.22 -5.62 -27.16
N THR A 175 0.03 -4.32 -27.31
CA THR A 175 0.88 -3.33 -26.65
C THR A 175 0.42 -3.13 -25.21
N THR A 176 1.30 -3.37 -24.23
CA THR A 176 1.01 -3.01 -22.84
C THR A 176 0.81 -1.50 -22.72
N ILE A 177 -0.21 -1.09 -21.97
CA ILE A 177 -0.47 0.32 -21.70
C ILE A 177 0.76 0.97 -21.05
N ASP A 178 1.14 2.14 -21.55
CA ASP A 178 2.17 2.98 -20.93
C ASP A 178 1.76 4.45 -21.05
N ILE A 179 1.06 4.97 -20.04
CA ILE A 179 0.42 6.29 -20.07
C ILE A 179 1.40 7.48 -20.22
N VAL A 180 2.71 7.23 -20.24
CA VAL A 180 3.72 8.26 -20.55
C VAL A 180 4.38 8.09 -21.92
N ALA A 181 4.17 6.96 -22.61
CA ALA A 181 4.75 6.73 -23.92
C ALA A 181 4.05 7.59 -24.99
N PRO A 182 4.80 8.30 -25.87
CA PRO A 182 4.20 9.25 -26.82
C PRO A 182 3.09 8.66 -27.69
N LYS A 183 3.26 7.42 -28.17
CA LYS A 183 2.31 6.78 -29.08
C LYS A 183 0.91 6.64 -28.48
N ILE A 184 0.80 6.13 -27.25
CA ILE A 184 -0.50 5.96 -26.60
C ILE A 184 -1.04 7.28 -26.03
N VAL A 185 -0.19 8.26 -25.71
CA VAL A 185 -0.66 9.59 -25.29
C VAL A 185 -1.55 10.23 -26.37
N ASP A 186 -1.22 10.10 -27.66
CA ASP A 186 -2.05 10.61 -28.75
C ASP A 186 -3.39 9.87 -28.87
N ASP A 187 -3.40 8.54 -28.68
CA ASP A 187 -4.64 7.75 -28.66
C ASP A 187 -5.52 8.05 -27.44
N ILE A 188 -4.91 8.30 -26.28
CA ILE A 188 -5.60 8.75 -25.06
C ILE A 188 -6.28 10.09 -25.31
N LYS A 189 -5.58 11.07 -25.92
CA LYS A 189 -6.18 12.37 -26.27
C LYS A 189 -7.38 12.19 -27.20
N ALA A 190 -7.24 11.40 -28.26
CA ALA A 190 -8.32 11.14 -29.20
C ALA A 190 -9.54 10.48 -28.53
N LYS A 191 -9.32 9.55 -27.60
CA LYS A 191 -10.41 8.91 -26.85
C LYS A 191 -11.06 9.89 -25.86
N TYR A 192 -10.32 10.78 -25.21
CA TYR A 192 -10.93 11.86 -24.42
C TYR A 192 -11.85 12.76 -25.27
N GLU A 193 -11.38 13.20 -26.45
CA GLU A 193 -12.19 14.02 -27.37
C GLU A 193 -13.50 13.31 -27.77
N GLU A 194 -13.42 12.01 -28.04
CA GLU A 194 -14.57 11.17 -28.35
C GLU A 194 -15.57 11.10 -27.18
N LEU A 195 -15.11 10.81 -25.97
CA LEU A 195 -15.96 10.71 -24.78
C LEU A 195 -16.59 12.06 -24.40
N ILE A 196 -15.87 13.17 -24.62
CA ILE A 196 -16.39 14.54 -24.47
C ILE A 196 -17.54 14.77 -25.45
N ALA A 197 -17.34 14.48 -26.74
CA ALA A 197 -18.36 14.69 -27.78
C ALA A 197 -19.62 13.85 -27.51
N LYS A 198 -19.44 12.62 -27.00
CA LYS A 198 -20.54 11.72 -26.61
C LYS A 198 -21.22 12.13 -25.30
N LYS A 199 -20.65 13.06 -24.52
CA LYS A 199 -21.03 13.34 -23.12
C LYS A 199 -21.12 12.06 -22.28
N PHE A 200 -20.15 11.17 -22.48
CA PHE A 200 -20.18 9.82 -21.94
C PHE A 200 -20.12 9.82 -20.40
N VAL A 201 -20.89 8.94 -19.77
CA VAL A 201 -20.84 8.67 -18.34
C VAL A 201 -20.78 7.16 -18.16
N PRO A 202 -19.76 6.60 -17.49
CA PRO A 202 -19.71 5.17 -17.24
C PRO A 202 -20.91 4.72 -16.40
N VAL A 203 -21.54 3.62 -16.81
CA VAL A 203 -22.74 3.09 -16.15
C VAL A 203 -22.53 2.83 -14.66
N ALA A 204 -21.31 2.43 -14.26
CA ALA A 204 -20.93 2.16 -12.88
C ALA A 204 -21.02 3.37 -11.94
N ILE A 205 -20.97 4.60 -12.47
CA ILE A 205 -20.95 5.83 -11.68
C ILE A 205 -22.04 6.83 -12.05
N LYS A 206 -23.05 6.42 -12.83
CA LYS A 206 -24.16 7.28 -13.27
C LYS A 206 -24.93 7.94 -12.12
N ASP A 207 -24.92 7.32 -10.94
CA ASP A 207 -25.59 7.83 -9.73
C ASP A 207 -24.67 8.76 -8.89
N TYR A 208 -23.38 8.85 -9.23
CA TYR A 208 -22.36 9.60 -8.50
C TYR A 208 -21.82 10.80 -9.30
N THR A 209 -22.08 10.88 -10.60
CA THR A 209 -21.68 11.99 -11.47
C THR A 209 -22.75 12.31 -12.50
N THR A 210 -22.58 13.40 -13.24
CA THR A 210 -23.47 13.80 -14.34
C THR A 210 -22.67 13.94 -15.63
N ALA A 211 -23.35 13.92 -16.79
CA ALA A 211 -22.70 14.15 -18.08
C ALA A 211 -21.88 15.44 -18.12
N ASP A 212 -22.41 16.55 -17.59
CA ASP A 212 -21.68 17.82 -17.56
C ASP A 212 -20.44 17.78 -16.64
N LYS A 213 -20.52 17.06 -15.51
CA LYS A 213 -19.37 16.86 -14.61
C LYS A 213 -18.32 15.97 -15.26
N ALA A 214 -18.74 14.87 -15.90
CA ALA A 214 -17.85 13.97 -16.63
C ALA A 214 -17.12 14.70 -17.77
N VAL A 215 -17.84 15.47 -18.60
CA VAL A 215 -17.24 16.27 -19.67
C VAL A 215 -16.22 17.27 -19.16
N LYS A 216 -16.53 18.02 -18.08
CA LYS A 216 -15.56 18.95 -17.47
C LYS A 216 -14.31 18.23 -16.96
N ARG A 217 -14.48 17.04 -16.40
CA ARG A 217 -13.39 16.22 -15.89
C ARG A 217 -12.50 15.68 -17.02
N TYR A 218 -13.11 15.13 -18.08
CA TYR A 218 -12.41 14.75 -19.30
C TYR A 218 -11.62 15.90 -19.90
N GLN A 219 -12.21 17.11 -19.96
CA GLN A 219 -11.52 18.30 -20.46
C GLN A 219 -10.31 18.66 -19.57
N ALA A 220 -10.44 18.61 -18.25
CA ALA A 220 -9.33 18.90 -17.34
C ALA A 220 -8.15 17.93 -17.52
N SER A 221 -8.42 16.64 -17.72
CA SER A 221 -7.39 15.65 -18.02
C SER A 221 -6.78 15.86 -19.40
N LEU A 222 -7.57 16.17 -20.43
CA LEU A 222 -7.07 16.51 -21.76
C LEU A 222 -6.17 17.75 -21.73
N ASP A 223 -6.56 18.79 -21.01
CA ASP A 223 -5.78 20.02 -20.82
C ASP A 223 -4.46 19.75 -20.09
N PHE A 224 -4.49 18.89 -19.06
CA PHE A 224 -3.29 18.42 -18.38
C PHE A 224 -2.32 17.73 -19.35
N ILE A 225 -2.81 16.79 -20.17
CA ILE A 225 -1.99 16.07 -21.14
C ILE A 225 -1.42 17.03 -22.19
N ASN A 226 -2.21 18.00 -22.65
CA ASN A 226 -1.75 19.01 -23.60
C ASN A 226 -0.66 19.91 -23.01
N LYS A 227 -0.73 20.21 -21.71
CA LYS A 227 0.26 21.03 -21.01
C LYS A 227 1.56 20.29 -20.73
N TYR A 228 1.48 19.06 -20.25
CA TYR A 228 2.65 18.31 -19.72
C TYR A 228 3.17 17.21 -20.65
N GLY A 229 2.43 16.88 -21.71
CA GLY A 229 2.84 15.91 -22.73
C GLY A 229 2.72 14.44 -22.30
N HIS A 230 2.12 14.15 -21.13
CA HIS A 230 1.91 12.79 -20.64
C HIS A 230 0.55 12.64 -19.96
N ALA A 231 0.03 11.42 -19.88
CA ALA A 231 -1.23 11.10 -19.22
C ALA A 231 -1.09 10.65 -17.75
N PHE A 232 0.09 10.83 -17.13
CA PHE A 232 0.27 10.60 -15.69
C PHE A 232 -0.43 11.65 -14.81
N VAL A 233 -1.76 11.70 -14.86
CA VAL A 233 -2.62 12.49 -13.96
C VAL A 233 -2.76 11.71 -12.66
N SER A 234 -1.88 11.94 -11.68
CA SER A 234 -1.89 11.19 -10.42
C SER A 234 -2.35 12.07 -9.26
N ASN A 235 -2.03 11.69 -8.03
CA ASN A 235 -2.24 12.47 -6.82
C ASN A 235 -0.98 12.41 -5.95
N GLY A 236 -0.93 13.24 -4.90
CA GLY A 236 0.18 13.28 -3.96
C GLY A 236 0.92 14.62 -3.92
N PRO A 237 1.97 14.74 -3.07
CA PRO A 237 2.65 16.01 -2.80
C PRO A 237 3.53 16.50 -3.97
N PHE A 238 3.86 15.63 -4.91
CA PHE A 238 4.68 15.95 -6.09
C PHE A 238 3.96 15.50 -7.35
N MET A 239 3.99 16.36 -8.36
CA MET A 239 3.38 16.16 -9.67
C MET A 239 4.48 16.06 -10.72
N LEU A 240 4.37 15.08 -11.62
CA LEU A 240 5.23 14.96 -12.77
C LEU A 240 4.92 16.07 -13.77
N THR A 241 5.91 16.87 -14.15
CA THR A 241 5.75 18.00 -15.09
C THR A 241 6.57 17.85 -16.36
N LYS A 242 7.60 17.01 -16.36
CA LYS A 242 8.38 16.71 -17.56
C LYS A 242 8.99 15.32 -17.49
N ILE A 243 9.04 14.66 -18.64
CA ILE A 243 9.80 13.43 -18.88
C ILE A 243 10.81 13.72 -20.00
N ASP A 244 12.09 13.51 -19.74
CA ASP A 244 13.17 13.67 -20.71
C ASP A 244 13.85 12.32 -20.95
N THR A 245 13.49 11.69 -22.06
CA THR A 245 14.02 10.37 -22.44
C THR A 245 15.45 10.44 -22.99
N ASN A 246 15.94 11.62 -23.40
CA ASN A 246 17.30 11.78 -23.89
C ASN A 246 18.30 11.78 -22.72
N THR A 247 17.95 12.44 -21.62
CA THR A 247 18.77 12.50 -20.40
C THR A 247 18.39 11.45 -19.36
N ASN A 248 17.35 10.65 -19.64
CA ASN A 248 16.77 9.68 -18.70
C ASN A 248 16.42 10.32 -17.35
N SER A 249 15.74 11.47 -17.39
CA SER A 249 15.37 12.25 -16.21
C SER A 249 13.89 12.64 -16.20
N ILE A 250 13.37 12.91 -15.01
CA ILE A 250 12.02 13.46 -14.80
C ILE A 250 12.11 14.74 -13.97
N ILE A 251 11.19 15.68 -14.22
CA ILE A 251 11.01 16.86 -13.39
C ILE A 251 9.69 16.72 -12.66
N VAL A 252 9.74 16.89 -11.34
CA VAL A 252 8.55 16.94 -10.50
C VAL A 252 8.46 18.30 -9.81
N GLU A 253 7.24 18.81 -9.67
CA GLU A 253 6.95 20.03 -8.94
C GLU A 253 6.06 19.73 -7.74
N ALA A 254 6.21 20.50 -6.68
CA ALA A 254 5.38 20.33 -5.49
C ALA A 254 3.94 20.77 -5.77
N PHE A 255 2.98 19.87 -5.53
CA PHE A 255 1.56 20.10 -5.75
C PHE A 255 0.95 20.79 -4.52
N ARG A 256 0.70 22.10 -4.63
CA ARG A 256 0.30 22.94 -3.48
C ARG A 256 -1.13 22.72 -3.00
N GLU A 257 -1.92 21.95 -3.75
CA GLU A 257 -3.27 21.54 -3.36
C GLU A 257 -3.31 20.16 -2.66
N TYR A 258 -2.15 19.59 -2.31
CA TYR A 258 -2.05 18.41 -1.46
C TYR A 258 -2.47 18.75 -0.01
N PRO A 259 -3.29 17.90 0.66
CA PRO A 259 -3.90 18.24 1.96
C PRO A 259 -2.90 18.44 3.12
N TYR A 260 -1.70 17.86 3.03
CA TYR A 260 -0.70 17.96 4.08
C TYR A 260 0.42 18.93 3.71
N LYS A 261 0.73 19.83 4.64
CA LYS A 261 1.94 20.65 4.57
C LYS A 261 3.18 19.78 4.82
N SER A 262 4.34 20.25 4.37
CA SER A 262 5.61 19.52 4.53
C SER A 262 6.00 19.24 5.98
N ASP A 263 5.49 20.02 6.93
CA ASP A 263 5.74 19.87 8.37
C ASP A 263 4.71 18.99 9.09
N TYR A 264 3.64 18.54 8.41
CA TYR A 264 2.58 17.76 9.04
C TYR A 264 3.08 16.40 9.55
N TRP A 265 3.67 15.58 8.68
CA TRP A 265 4.16 14.25 9.04
C TRP A 265 5.35 14.28 10.02
N PRO A 266 6.35 15.17 9.85
CA PRO A 266 7.38 15.39 10.86
C PRO A 266 6.83 15.70 12.26
N LYS A 267 5.73 16.46 12.36
CA LYS A 267 5.07 16.74 13.64
C LYS A 267 4.27 15.56 14.15
N ALA A 268 3.52 14.89 13.28
CA ALA A 268 2.64 13.78 13.64
C ALA A 268 3.42 12.56 14.16
N PHE A 269 4.60 12.30 13.57
CA PHE A 269 5.47 11.19 13.96
C PHE A 269 6.59 11.61 14.92
N ARG A 270 6.52 12.83 15.47
CA ARG A 270 7.56 13.32 16.37
C ARG A 270 7.59 12.50 17.65
N GLN A 271 8.66 11.76 17.86
CA GLN A 271 8.87 10.94 19.05
C GLN A 271 10.37 10.82 19.32
N GLU A 272 10.74 10.73 20.59
CA GLU A 272 12.10 10.38 20.97
C GLU A 272 12.27 8.86 20.83
N ILE A 273 13.20 8.43 19.99
CA ILE A 273 13.51 7.03 19.75
C ILE A 273 14.99 6.76 20.01
N THR A 274 15.32 5.49 20.26
CA THR A 274 16.71 5.07 20.41
C THR A 274 17.31 4.61 19.07
N GLN A 275 18.63 4.57 19.01
CA GLN A 275 19.39 3.93 17.97
C GLN A 275 20.57 3.17 18.57
N ILE A 276 20.80 1.94 18.12
CA ILE A 276 22.03 1.21 18.41
C ILE A 276 23.09 1.67 17.41
N ASP A 277 24.12 2.34 17.91
CA ASP A 277 25.18 2.92 17.07
C ASP A 277 26.24 1.87 16.72
N ASN A 278 26.58 1.02 17.70
CA ASN A 278 27.58 -0.03 17.53
C ASN A 278 27.40 -1.14 18.57
N VAL A 279 27.75 -2.37 18.20
CA VAL A 279 27.81 -3.52 19.12
C VAL A 279 29.17 -4.17 19.00
N LYS A 280 29.94 -4.15 20.09
CA LYS A 280 31.19 -4.87 20.22
C LYS A 280 30.93 -6.20 20.91
N ALA A 281 30.79 -7.25 20.11
CA ALA A 281 30.70 -8.63 20.59
C ALA A 281 32.08 -9.17 21.05
N PRO A 282 32.11 -10.24 21.86
CA PRO A 282 33.37 -10.91 22.21
C PRO A 282 34.11 -11.40 20.96
N ALA A 283 35.40 -11.07 20.84
CA ALA A 283 36.21 -11.47 19.68
C ALA A 283 36.50 -12.98 19.63
N SER A 284 36.51 -13.64 20.80
CA SER A 284 36.77 -15.08 20.92
C SER A 284 35.85 -15.65 22.01
N PRO A 285 34.56 -15.82 21.70
CA PRO A 285 33.61 -16.35 22.68
C PRO A 285 33.95 -17.80 23.01
N SER A 286 33.85 -18.15 24.29
CA SER A 286 34.16 -19.47 24.81
C SER A 286 32.96 -20.03 25.59
N ARG A 287 32.82 -21.35 25.58
CA ARG A 287 31.84 -22.07 26.41
C ARG A 287 32.20 -22.07 27.91
N SER A 288 33.40 -21.63 28.27
CA SER A 288 33.89 -21.61 29.66
C SER A 288 33.93 -20.21 30.30
N ALA A 289 33.50 -19.18 29.57
CA ALA A 289 33.57 -17.80 30.03
C ALA A 289 32.30 -17.02 29.67
N ASP A 290 32.08 -15.92 30.37
CA ASP A 290 31.03 -14.97 30.05
C ASP A 290 31.26 -14.37 28.64
N ALA A 291 30.19 -14.25 27.86
CA ALA A 291 30.21 -13.44 26.65
C ALA A 291 29.71 -12.03 26.98
N VAL A 292 30.63 -11.06 26.94
CA VAL A 292 30.37 -9.65 27.27
C VAL A 292 30.23 -8.82 26.00
N PHE A 293 29.12 -8.12 25.87
CA PHE A 293 28.80 -7.21 24.77
C PHE A 293 28.89 -5.78 25.28
N GLU A 294 29.66 -4.93 24.59
CA GLU A 294 29.64 -3.48 24.79
C GLU A 294 28.78 -2.85 23.70
N ILE A 295 27.75 -2.12 24.10
CA ILE A 295 26.71 -1.59 23.23
C ILE A 295 26.76 -0.08 23.32
N ALA A 296 27.04 0.57 22.19
CA ALA A 296 26.90 2.01 22.04
C ALA A 296 25.50 2.33 21.53
N ALA A 297 24.80 3.22 22.21
CA ALA A 297 23.45 3.62 21.84
C ALA A 297 23.22 5.11 22.06
N SER A 298 22.32 5.67 21.27
CA SER A 298 21.93 7.07 21.28
C SER A 298 20.40 7.20 21.28
N SER A 299 19.91 8.41 21.54
CA SER A 299 18.53 8.80 21.26
C SER A 299 18.50 10.03 20.37
N TYR A 300 17.42 10.17 19.61
CA TYR A 300 17.12 11.35 18.82
C TYR A 300 15.61 11.55 18.72
N VAL A 301 15.19 12.78 18.39
CA VAL A 301 13.78 13.10 18.18
C VAL A 301 13.48 12.95 16.69
N TYR A 302 12.82 11.88 16.27
CA TYR A 302 12.45 11.70 14.86
C TYR A 302 11.56 12.86 14.38
N PRO A 303 11.74 13.39 13.15
CA PRO A 303 12.75 13.02 12.15
C PRO A 303 14.03 13.89 12.19
N GLU A 304 14.31 14.58 13.29
CA GLU A 304 15.59 15.28 13.47
C GLU A 304 16.75 14.27 13.44
N VAL A 305 17.94 14.74 13.08
CA VAL A 305 19.13 13.87 12.95
C VAL A 305 20.16 14.09 14.06
N ASP A 306 19.94 15.07 14.93
CA ASP A 306 20.83 15.34 16.04
C ASP A 306 20.66 14.27 17.13
N MET A 307 21.75 13.56 17.41
CA MET A 307 21.77 12.44 18.33
C MET A 307 22.39 12.83 19.67
N SER A 308 21.84 12.30 20.76
CA SER A 308 22.41 12.40 22.10
C SER A 308 22.79 11.00 22.62
N PRO A 309 23.89 10.85 23.38
CA PRO A 309 24.20 9.58 24.03
C PRO A 309 23.04 9.10 24.90
N LEU A 310 22.63 7.84 24.76
CA LEU A 310 21.48 7.31 25.47
C LEU A 310 21.71 7.34 26.99
N SER A 311 20.77 7.91 27.73
CA SER A 311 20.83 7.99 29.20
C SER A 311 20.49 6.67 29.88
N ASP A 312 20.65 6.61 31.21
CA ASP A 312 20.26 5.46 32.05
C ASP A 312 18.76 5.17 32.06
N LYS A 313 17.94 6.06 31.48
CA LYS A 313 16.50 5.84 31.25
C LYS A 313 16.22 4.89 30.07
N GLY A 314 17.20 4.69 29.18
CA GLY A 314 17.08 3.74 28.09
C GLY A 314 17.17 2.30 28.59
N LYS A 315 16.22 1.46 28.16
CA LYS A 315 16.30 0.02 28.29
C LYS A 315 17.14 -0.54 27.13
N VAL A 316 18.17 -1.30 27.46
CA VAL A 316 18.96 -2.05 26.48
C VAL A 316 18.99 -3.52 26.93
N GLU A 317 18.72 -4.43 26.00
CA GLU A 317 18.74 -5.87 26.26
C GLU A 317 19.32 -6.63 25.07
N ILE A 318 19.83 -7.82 25.33
CA ILE A 318 20.23 -8.78 24.30
C ILE A 318 19.41 -10.06 24.43
N LYS A 319 19.14 -10.69 23.29
CA LYS A 319 18.31 -11.87 23.17
C LYS A 319 19.06 -12.93 22.38
N LEU A 320 19.44 -14.00 23.05
CA LEU A 320 20.11 -15.14 22.45
C LEU A 320 19.06 -16.08 21.86
N GLN A 321 19.07 -16.23 20.54
CA GLN A 321 18.25 -17.20 19.83
C GLN A 321 18.84 -18.61 20.00
N LEU A 322 18.04 -19.54 20.50
CA LEU A 322 18.40 -20.94 20.69
C LEU A 322 17.82 -21.80 19.57
N GLU A 323 18.33 -23.03 19.44
CA GLU A 323 17.73 -24.03 18.58
C GLU A 323 16.26 -24.30 18.99
N GLY A 324 15.41 -24.66 18.03
CA GLY A 324 14.00 -24.94 18.29
C GLY A 324 13.12 -23.72 18.56
N GLY A 325 13.63 -22.51 18.32
CA GLY A 325 12.87 -21.25 18.44
C GLY A 325 12.77 -20.69 19.85
N GLY A 326 13.52 -21.24 20.82
CA GLY A 326 13.63 -20.68 22.16
C GLY A 326 14.49 -19.41 22.19
N GLU A 327 14.26 -18.55 23.18
CA GLU A 327 15.02 -17.31 23.38
C GLU A 327 15.42 -17.17 24.87
N LYS A 328 16.64 -16.68 25.12
CA LYS A 328 17.05 -16.19 26.45
C LYS A 328 17.34 -14.69 26.40
N VAL A 329 16.81 -13.93 27.35
CA VAL A 329 16.91 -12.47 27.41
C VAL A 329 17.86 -12.04 28.54
N TYR A 330 18.74 -11.10 28.26
CA TYR A 330 19.70 -10.55 29.21
C TYR A 330 19.65 -9.02 29.17
N ALA A 331 19.31 -8.38 30.30
CA ALA A 331 19.33 -6.93 30.42
C ALA A 331 20.77 -6.41 30.41
N ALA A 332 21.02 -5.35 29.64
CA ALA A 332 22.30 -4.65 29.67
C ALA A 332 22.34 -3.69 30.87
N LYS A 333 23.52 -3.57 31.49
CA LYS A 333 23.79 -2.62 32.56
C LYS A 333 24.25 -1.31 31.94
N PHE A 334 23.70 -0.19 32.40
CA PHE A 334 24.19 1.13 32.07
C PHE A 334 25.60 1.33 32.65
N SER A 335 26.56 1.69 31.80
CA SER A 335 27.94 1.93 32.20
C SER A 335 28.23 3.42 32.29
N LYS A 336 27.91 4.17 31.23
CA LYS A 336 27.94 5.64 31.14
C LYS A 336 27.02 6.08 30.02
N ALA A 337 26.78 7.38 29.88
CA ALA A 337 25.94 7.91 28.80
C ALA A 337 26.40 7.36 27.44
N GLY A 338 25.45 6.72 26.75
CA GLY A 338 25.61 6.05 25.46
C GLY A 338 26.35 4.72 25.48
N VAL A 339 26.70 4.14 26.62
CA VAL A 339 27.42 2.86 26.72
C VAL A 339 26.76 1.92 27.71
N PHE A 340 26.40 0.74 27.22
CA PHE A 340 25.77 -0.34 27.98
C PHE A 340 26.60 -1.61 27.87
N THR A 341 26.51 -2.47 28.88
CA THR A 341 27.19 -3.76 28.90
C THR A 341 26.22 -4.87 29.21
N ALA A 342 26.05 -5.80 28.27
CA ALA A 342 25.26 -7.01 28.46
C ALA A 342 26.16 -8.23 28.58
N THR A 343 25.74 -9.20 29.39
CA THR A 343 26.54 -10.41 29.64
C THR A 343 25.67 -11.64 29.49
N ILE A 344 26.09 -12.56 28.62
CA ILE A 344 25.59 -13.93 28.62
C ILE A 344 26.50 -14.72 29.58
N PRO A 345 25.98 -15.23 30.70
CA PRO A 345 26.79 -15.92 31.70
C PRO A 345 27.43 -17.19 31.16
N ALA A 346 28.60 -17.54 31.69
CA ALA A 346 29.33 -18.77 31.34
C ALA A 346 28.48 -20.04 31.46
N ALA A 347 27.54 -20.08 32.40
CA ALA A 347 26.60 -21.20 32.57
C ALA A 347 25.70 -21.39 31.32
N ASP A 348 25.23 -20.30 30.73
CA ASP A 348 24.41 -20.34 29.52
C ASP A 348 25.27 -20.59 28.29
N MET A 349 26.49 -20.03 28.25
CA MET A 349 27.48 -20.30 27.21
C MET A 349 27.90 -21.77 27.15
N ALA A 350 28.03 -22.43 28.32
CA ALA A 350 28.37 -23.85 28.42
C ALA A 350 27.30 -24.78 27.82
N ALA A 351 26.03 -24.34 27.85
CA ALA A 351 24.91 -25.09 27.29
C ALA A 351 24.84 -25.02 25.75
N LEU A 352 25.58 -24.11 25.13
CA LEU A 352 25.63 -23.96 23.67
C LEU A 352 26.52 -25.03 23.03
N LYS A 353 26.21 -25.39 21.78
CA LYS A 353 26.97 -26.37 21.00
C LYS A 353 28.18 -25.71 20.34
N PRO A 354 29.36 -26.35 20.37
CA PRO A 354 30.53 -25.85 19.64
C PRO A 354 30.33 -25.98 18.13
N GLY A 355 31.00 -25.13 17.35
CA GLY A 355 30.96 -25.10 15.89
C GLY A 355 29.68 -24.51 15.28
N MET A 356 28.75 -24.02 16.11
CA MET A 356 27.46 -23.47 15.66
C MET A 356 27.42 -21.94 15.80
N PRO A 357 26.91 -21.20 14.80
CA PRO A 357 26.62 -19.78 14.93
C PRO A 357 25.29 -19.57 15.68
N TYR A 358 25.31 -18.68 16.66
CA TYR A 358 24.11 -18.22 17.38
C TYR A 358 23.80 -16.77 17.04
N THR A 359 22.54 -16.44 16.82
CA THR A 359 22.10 -15.05 16.65
C THR A 359 21.85 -14.42 18.01
N VAL A 360 22.49 -13.28 18.26
CA VAL A 360 22.20 -12.43 19.40
C VAL A 360 21.55 -11.16 18.88
N VAL A 361 20.30 -10.93 19.26
CA VAL A 361 19.51 -9.75 18.89
C VAL A 361 19.64 -8.73 20.01
N ILE A 362 20.18 -7.55 19.71
CA ILE A 362 20.31 -6.42 20.61
C ILE A 362 19.14 -5.49 20.35
N MET A 363 18.48 -5.06 21.43
CA MET A 363 17.35 -4.14 21.38
C MET A 363 17.60 -2.96 22.31
N SER A 364 17.23 -1.76 21.87
CA SER A 364 17.16 -0.58 22.74
C SER A 364 15.81 0.11 22.61
N SER A 365 15.33 0.68 23.73
CA SER A 365 14.10 1.47 23.80
C SER A 365 14.11 2.43 25.00
N LEU A 366 13.32 3.50 24.96
CA LEU A 366 12.99 4.42 26.04
C LEU A 366 11.63 4.07 26.68
N THR A 367 10.63 3.75 25.86
CA THR A 367 9.24 3.53 26.27
C THR A 367 8.54 2.48 25.41
N THR A 368 7.43 2.84 24.75
CA THR A 368 6.60 1.99 23.88
C THR A 368 6.86 2.21 22.41
N GLU A 369 7.87 3.00 22.04
CA GLU A 369 8.28 3.14 20.65
C GLU A 369 8.77 1.81 20.09
N ALA A 370 8.79 1.70 18.76
CA ALA A 370 9.41 0.55 18.11
C ALA A 370 10.91 0.54 18.49
N PRO A 371 11.41 -0.55 19.09
CA PRO A 371 12.79 -0.61 19.56
C PRO A 371 13.76 -0.56 18.37
N SER A 372 14.93 0.04 18.57
CA SER A 372 16.04 -0.14 17.65
C SER A 372 16.59 -1.56 17.82
N VAL A 373 16.78 -2.27 16.69
CA VAL A 373 17.18 -3.68 16.67
C VAL A 373 18.42 -3.87 15.80
N VAL A 374 19.45 -4.51 16.36
CA VAL A 374 20.66 -4.95 15.64
C VAL A 374 20.93 -6.40 15.99
N SER A 375 21.36 -7.21 15.02
CA SER A 375 21.72 -8.60 15.27
C SER A 375 23.22 -8.82 15.04
N VAL A 376 23.86 -9.61 15.90
CA VAL A 376 25.23 -10.07 15.73
C VAL A 376 25.29 -11.60 15.80
N THR A 377 26.33 -12.17 15.20
CA THR A 377 26.58 -13.62 15.24
C THR A 377 27.63 -13.94 16.30
N LEU A 378 27.32 -14.91 17.15
CA LEU A 378 28.20 -15.48 18.16
C LEU A 378 28.58 -16.90 17.73
N THR A 379 29.81 -17.09 17.24
CA THR A 379 30.32 -18.40 16.81
C THR A 379 31.25 -18.96 17.86
N LEU A 380 30.89 -20.10 18.46
CA LEU A 380 31.71 -20.81 19.44
C LEU A 380 32.60 -21.81 18.71
N PHE A 381 33.92 -21.69 18.90
CA PHE A 381 34.88 -22.63 18.33
C PHE A 381 35.14 -23.83 19.24
#